data_AF-A0A7C6U5M6-F1
#
_entry.id   AF-A0A7C6U5M6-F1
#
_cell.length_a   1.000
_cell.length_b   1.000
_cell.length_c   1.000
_cell.angle_alpha   90.00
_cell.angle_beta   90.00
_cell.angle_gamma   90.00
#
_symmetry.space_group_name_H-M   'P 1'
#
loop_
_entity.id
_entity.type
_entity.pdbx_description
1 polymer ?
#
loop_
_entity_poly.entity_id
_entity_poly.type
_entity_poly.pdbx_seq_one_letter_code
_entity_poly.pdbx_strand_id
1 'polypeptide(L)'
;MEEFLREYFTDNFTRPIEGAYSWEHLLQVTIVAIIAITLGIYFGKKHDSRFKALKIAAIIMLGVESTKYIQAFIIKGNFSWIEYSLPLFLCSIQLLTVPLAAYTKGRFQKIMLDFVVIFGWLGAFLGTYFAANIYSYVPVIHFRTINSLITHALAGFATVYIIKSKSTSLEKKNIPYTLTILLVFVFLALLANKIYPSQNYMFLNRSDGTPFYILENIVQGKLFSYRLLVILSMSAYMLVFYSLYYLFMRVRKKEKSYSH
;
A
#
# COMPACT_ATOMS: atom_id res chain seq x y z
N MET A 1 -19.21 -24.59 13.02
CA MET A 1 -18.86 -23.17 13.31
C MET A 1 -17.53 -23.05 14.03
N GLU A 2 -17.29 -23.84 15.08
CA GLU A 2 -15.98 -23.85 15.79
C GLU A 2 -14.80 -24.23 14.90
N GLU A 3 -14.96 -25.24 14.04
CA GLU A 3 -13.91 -25.66 13.11
C GLU A 3 -13.55 -24.56 12.11
N PHE A 4 -14.54 -23.93 11.48
CA PHE A 4 -14.32 -22.78 10.60
C PHE A 4 -13.59 -21.63 11.31
N LEU A 5 -13.97 -21.30 12.55
CA LEU A 5 -13.30 -20.25 13.32
C LEU A 5 -11.84 -20.63 13.62
N ARG A 6 -11.58 -21.88 13.97
CA ARG A 6 -10.22 -22.39 14.17
C ARG A 6 -9.40 -22.27 12.89
N GLU A 7 -9.94 -22.69 11.75
CA GLU A 7 -9.25 -22.57 10.46
C GLU A 7 -9.07 -21.12 10.02
N TYR A 8 -10.01 -20.23 10.32
CA TYR A 8 -9.93 -18.82 9.94
C TYR A 8 -8.84 -18.07 10.71
N PHE A 9 -8.63 -18.42 11.97
CA PHE A 9 -7.68 -17.75 12.85
C PHE A 9 -6.33 -18.47 12.98
N THR A 10 -6.16 -19.70 12.50
CA THR A 10 -4.90 -20.44 12.69
C THR A 10 -4.33 -20.92 11.36
N ASP A 11 -3.02 -21.15 11.30
CA ASP A 11 -2.36 -21.71 10.11
C ASP A 11 -2.72 -23.21 9.88
N ASN A 12 -3.59 -23.80 10.70
CA ASN A 12 -4.02 -25.21 10.65
C ASN A 12 -5.36 -25.37 9.91
N PHE A 13 -5.43 -24.89 8.67
CA PHE A 13 -6.60 -25.00 7.83
C PHE A 13 -6.53 -26.24 6.92
N THR A 14 -7.65 -26.97 6.78
CA THR A 14 -7.73 -28.17 5.91
C THR A 14 -8.36 -27.87 4.55
N ARG A 15 -9.08 -26.75 4.45
CA ARG A 15 -9.60 -26.19 3.21
C ARG A 15 -8.49 -25.99 2.15
N PRO A 16 -8.81 -26.21 0.86
CA PRO A 16 -7.86 -25.97 -0.20
C PRO A 16 -7.51 -24.49 -0.31
N ILE A 17 -6.28 -24.22 -0.74
CA ILE A 17 -5.83 -22.88 -1.08
C ILE A 17 -6.30 -22.60 -2.50
N GLU A 18 -7.19 -21.62 -2.66
CA GLU A 18 -7.80 -21.29 -3.96
C GLU A 18 -6.75 -20.73 -4.94
N GLY A 19 -5.70 -20.09 -4.43
CA GLY A 19 -4.56 -19.64 -5.21
C GLY A 19 -4.66 -18.18 -5.67
N ALA A 20 -3.51 -17.59 -5.99
CA ALA A 20 -3.44 -16.29 -6.64
C ALA A 20 -4.13 -16.34 -8.02
N TYR A 21 -4.86 -15.28 -8.36
CA TYR A 21 -5.63 -15.15 -9.61
C TYR A 21 -6.79 -16.15 -9.80
N SER A 22 -7.15 -16.89 -8.76
CA SER A 22 -8.41 -17.65 -8.73
C SER A 22 -9.63 -16.73 -8.88
N TRP A 23 -10.77 -17.31 -9.28
CA TRP A 23 -12.01 -16.54 -9.41
C TRP A 23 -12.43 -15.92 -8.07
N GLU A 24 -12.22 -16.64 -6.96
CA GLU A 24 -12.50 -16.22 -5.60
C GLU A 24 -11.64 -15.00 -5.22
N HIS A 25 -10.33 -15.06 -5.48
CA HIS A 25 -9.42 -13.93 -5.28
C HIS A 25 -9.86 -12.70 -6.09
N LEU A 26 -10.09 -12.87 -7.40
CA LEU A 26 -10.43 -11.76 -8.30
C LEU A 26 -11.77 -11.14 -7.92
N LEU A 27 -12.78 -11.96 -7.60
CA LEU A 27 -14.09 -11.49 -7.16
C LEU A 27 -13.97 -10.70 -5.84
N GLN A 28 -13.25 -11.23 -4.86
CA GLN A 28 -13.07 -10.60 -3.56
C GLN A 28 -12.37 -9.24 -3.68
N VAL A 29 -11.24 -9.18 -4.40
CA VAL A 29 -10.50 -7.93 -4.62
C VAL A 29 -11.34 -6.92 -5.40
N THR A 30 -12.07 -7.36 -6.43
CA THR A 30 -12.92 -6.47 -7.25
C THR A 30 -14.04 -5.85 -6.44
N ILE A 31 -14.76 -6.65 -5.64
CA ILE A 31 -15.84 -6.15 -4.77
C ILE A 31 -15.30 -5.10 -3.79
N VAL A 32 -14.20 -5.42 -3.11
CA VAL A 32 -13.62 -4.52 -2.12
C VAL A 32 -13.05 -3.25 -2.77
N ALA A 33 -12.45 -3.35 -3.95
CA ALA A 33 -11.98 -2.20 -4.72
C ALA A 33 -13.15 -1.29 -5.12
N ILE A 34 -14.26 -1.83 -5.61
CA ILE A 34 -15.47 -1.06 -5.94
C ILE A 34 -15.99 -0.33 -4.71
N ILE A 35 -16.07 -1.01 -3.56
CA ILE A 35 -16.51 -0.40 -2.30
C ILE A 35 -15.57 0.74 -1.90
N ALA A 36 -14.26 0.50 -1.88
CA ALA A 36 -13.25 1.49 -1.50
C ALA A 36 -13.30 2.73 -2.42
N ILE A 37 -13.40 2.53 -3.73
CA ILE A 37 -13.52 3.62 -4.71
C ILE A 37 -14.82 4.38 -4.51
N THR A 38 -15.95 3.68 -4.36
CA THR A 38 -17.27 4.30 -4.20
C THR A 38 -17.33 5.14 -2.94
N LEU A 39 -16.89 4.60 -1.81
CA LEU A 39 -16.80 5.33 -0.54
C LEU A 39 -15.82 6.50 -0.64
N GLY A 40 -14.66 6.32 -1.29
CA GLY A 40 -13.68 7.38 -1.49
C GLY A 40 -14.26 8.54 -2.30
N ILE A 41 -15.03 8.24 -3.34
CA ILE A 41 -15.75 9.26 -4.14
C ILE A 41 -16.83 9.95 -3.30
N TYR A 42 -17.67 9.17 -2.63
CA TYR A 42 -18.78 9.68 -1.84
C TYR A 42 -18.31 10.64 -0.73
N PHE A 43 -17.36 10.19 0.10
CA PHE A 43 -16.82 11.01 1.19
C PHE A 43 -15.91 12.12 0.68
N GLY A 44 -15.19 11.93 -0.43
CA GLY A 44 -14.34 12.97 -1.01
C GLY A 44 -15.12 14.15 -1.61
N LYS A 45 -16.34 13.89 -2.11
CA LYS A 45 -17.27 14.96 -2.56
C LYS A 45 -17.94 15.69 -1.39
N LYS A 46 -18.12 15.00 -0.26
CA LYS A 46 -18.71 15.60 0.93
C LYS A 46 -17.68 16.55 1.55
N HIS A 47 -17.93 17.87 1.47
CA HIS A 47 -17.07 18.92 2.04
C HIS A 47 -17.00 18.91 3.60
N ASP A 48 -17.47 17.83 4.23
CA ASP A 48 -17.69 17.75 5.65
C ASP A 48 -16.37 17.54 6.42
N SER A 49 -16.19 18.34 7.47
CA SER A 49 -15.10 18.30 8.46
C SER A 49 -13.71 17.91 7.94
N ARG A 50 -13.20 18.63 6.92
CA ARG A 50 -11.83 18.72 6.33
C ARG A 50 -10.99 17.44 6.12
N PHE A 51 -10.98 16.46 7.03
CA PHE A 51 -10.28 15.17 6.94
C PHE A 51 -10.90 14.06 7.81
N LYS A 52 -12.13 14.21 8.32
CA LYS A 52 -12.72 13.24 9.27
C LYS A 52 -12.74 11.81 8.72
N ALA A 53 -13.13 11.62 7.47
CA ALA A 53 -13.13 10.30 6.83
C ALA A 53 -11.71 9.71 6.71
N LEU A 54 -10.71 10.52 6.36
CA LEU A 54 -9.31 10.07 6.30
C LEU A 54 -8.76 9.70 7.68
N LYS A 55 -9.13 10.45 8.73
CA LYS A 55 -8.76 10.12 10.13
C LYS A 55 -9.39 8.81 10.59
N ILE A 56 -10.66 8.59 10.27
CA ILE A 56 -11.34 7.32 10.57
C ILE A 56 -10.65 6.18 9.82
N ALA A 57 -10.35 6.34 8.54
CA ALA A 57 -9.62 5.33 7.77
C ALA A 57 -8.24 5.03 8.35
N ALA A 58 -7.50 6.05 8.81
CA ALA A 58 -6.23 5.89 9.50
C ALA A 58 -6.36 5.06 10.80
N ILE A 59 -7.36 5.36 11.63
CA ILE A 59 -7.64 4.61 12.87
C ILE A 59 -8.00 3.16 12.54
N ILE A 60 -8.91 2.92 11.59
CA ILE A 60 -9.31 1.58 11.19
C ILE A 60 -8.12 0.81 10.65
N MET A 61 -7.29 1.43 9.80
CA MET A 61 -6.11 0.82 9.21
C MET A 61 -5.13 0.35 10.30
N LEU A 62 -4.83 1.21 11.28
CA LEU A 62 -4.00 0.85 12.43
C LEU A 62 -4.64 -0.23 13.31
N GLY A 63 -5.96 -0.15 13.52
CA GLY A 63 -6.71 -1.14 14.30
C GLY A 63 -6.69 -2.53 13.65
N VAL A 64 -6.96 -2.61 12.35
CA VAL A 64 -6.90 -3.85 11.56
C VAL A 64 -5.50 -4.44 11.64
N GLU A 65 -4.46 -3.65 11.39
CA GLU A 65 -3.08 -4.12 11.51
C GLU A 65 -2.75 -4.58 12.95
N SER A 66 -3.26 -3.88 13.98
CA SER A 66 -3.09 -4.26 15.39
C SER A 66 -3.71 -5.62 15.70
N THR A 67 -4.86 -5.95 15.11
CA THR A 67 -5.47 -7.28 15.31
C THR A 67 -4.58 -8.42 14.80
N LYS A 68 -3.77 -8.18 13.77
CA LYS A 68 -2.80 -9.16 13.26
C LYS A 68 -1.70 -9.45 14.28
N TYR A 69 -1.19 -8.42 14.94
CA TYR A 69 -0.21 -8.59 16.02
C TYR A 69 -0.79 -9.31 17.23
N ILE A 70 -2.01 -8.95 17.63
CA ILE A 70 -2.72 -9.60 18.74
C ILE A 70 -2.93 -11.09 18.44
N GLN A 71 -3.41 -11.41 17.24
CA GLN A 71 -3.60 -12.80 16.82
C GLN A 71 -2.27 -13.59 16.85
N ALA A 72 -1.21 -13.02 16.27
CA ALA A 72 0.11 -13.67 16.26
C ALA A 72 0.61 -13.95 17.69
N PHE A 73 0.42 -13.01 18.61
CA PHE A 73 0.78 -13.18 20.02
C PHE A 73 -0.04 -14.29 20.70
N ILE A 74 -1.36 -14.33 20.50
CA ILE A 74 -2.24 -15.35 21.09
C ILE A 74 -1.84 -16.76 20.63
N ILE A 75 -1.49 -16.92 19.34
CA ILE A 75 -1.17 -18.24 18.77
C ILE A 75 0.23 -18.70 19.15
N LYS A 76 1.22 -17.80 19.14
CA LYS A 76 2.64 -18.16 19.28
C LYS A 76 3.19 -17.92 20.68
N GLY A 77 2.44 -17.24 21.55
CA GLY A 77 2.83 -16.91 22.92
C GLY A 77 3.99 -15.92 23.03
N ASN A 78 4.42 -15.29 21.94
CA ASN A 78 5.51 -14.32 21.94
C ASN A 78 5.41 -13.32 20.79
N PHE A 79 6.20 -12.25 20.87
CA PHE A 79 6.27 -11.18 19.87
C PHE A 79 7.40 -11.36 18.85
N SER A 80 8.00 -12.56 18.74
CA SER A 80 9.09 -12.79 17.76
C SER A 80 8.65 -12.56 16.32
N TRP A 81 7.34 -12.59 16.06
CA TRP A 81 6.73 -12.29 14.76
C TRP A 81 6.71 -10.80 14.37
N ILE A 82 7.02 -9.88 15.29
CA ILE A 82 7.13 -8.44 14.99
C ILE A 82 8.22 -8.19 13.94
N GLU A 83 9.31 -8.96 13.99
CA GLU A 83 10.42 -8.87 13.04
C GLU A 83 10.01 -9.15 11.59
N TYR A 84 8.91 -9.88 11.39
CA TYR A 84 8.33 -10.26 10.10
C TYR A 84 7.24 -9.30 9.62
N SER A 85 6.88 -8.31 10.45
CA SER A 85 5.65 -7.53 10.28
C SER A 85 5.89 -6.03 10.21
N LEU A 86 7.14 -5.55 10.25
CA LEU A 86 7.41 -4.11 10.19
C LEU A 86 6.77 -3.51 8.93
N PRO A 87 6.15 -2.31 9.04
CA PRO A 87 5.42 -1.67 7.93
C PRO A 87 6.37 -1.03 6.90
N LEU A 88 7.42 -1.74 6.51
CA LEU A 88 8.49 -1.29 5.61
C LEU A 88 8.34 -1.85 4.20
N PHE A 89 7.31 -2.65 3.92
CA PHE A 89 6.92 -2.94 2.53
C PHE A 89 6.22 -1.72 1.91
N LEU A 90 6.36 -1.54 0.59
CA LEU A 90 5.86 -0.35 -0.10
C LEU A 90 4.34 -0.11 0.10
N CYS A 91 3.55 -1.19 0.16
CA CYS A 91 2.13 -1.13 0.50
C CYS A 91 1.88 -0.85 1.99
N SER A 92 2.68 -1.44 2.89
CA SER A 92 2.57 -1.28 4.33
C SER A 92 3.03 0.08 4.84
N ILE A 93 3.86 0.82 4.08
CA ILE A 93 4.22 2.21 4.40
C ILE A 93 2.96 3.08 4.55
N GLN A 94 1.84 2.73 3.89
CA GLN A 94 0.56 3.42 4.03
C GLN A 94 0.00 3.37 5.46
N LEU A 95 0.35 2.33 6.23
CA LEU A 95 0.04 2.24 7.66
C LEU A 95 0.62 3.43 8.45
N LEU A 96 1.71 4.02 7.97
CA LEU A 96 2.34 5.21 8.58
C LEU A 96 1.93 6.49 7.85
N THR A 97 1.95 6.50 6.52
CA THR A 97 1.75 7.75 5.75
C THR A 97 0.29 8.21 5.74
N VAL A 98 -0.70 7.31 5.83
CA VAL A 98 -2.12 7.70 5.91
C VAL A 98 -2.41 8.41 7.24
N PRO A 99 -2.05 7.88 8.43
CA PRO A 99 -2.15 8.63 9.68
C PRO A 99 -1.40 9.96 9.66
N LEU A 100 -0.16 9.98 9.17
CA LEU A 100 0.62 11.22 9.07
C LEU A 100 -0.10 12.24 8.19
N ALA A 101 -0.64 11.85 7.04
CA ALA A 101 -1.44 12.73 6.18
C ALA A 101 -2.74 13.22 6.84
N ALA A 102 -3.36 12.38 7.69
CA ALA A 102 -4.65 12.69 8.33
C ALA A 102 -4.53 13.64 9.53
N TYR A 103 -3.44 13.54 10.30
CA TYR A 103 -3.29 14.24 11.59
C TYR A 103 -2.28 15.38 11.59
N THR A 104 -1.32 15.40 10.67
CA THR A 104 -0.37 16.53 10.56
C THR A 104 -1.02 17.73 9.87
N LYS A 105 -0.34 18.88 9.87
CA LYS A 105 -0.83 20.14 9.29
C LYS A 105 0.24 20.80 8.41
N GLY A 106 -0.18 21.78 7.61
CA GLY A 106 0.72 22.66 6.86
C GLY A 106 1.43 21.95 5.70
N ARG A 107 2.70 22.30 5.47
CA ARG A 107 3.46 21.80 4.31
C ARG A 107 3.73 20.29 4.39
N PHE A 108 4.04 19.77 5.58
CA PHE A 108 4.29 18.34 5.75
C PHE A 108 3.06 17.50 5.42
N GLN A 109 1.88 17.94 5.84
CA GLN A 109 0.62 17.28 5.50
C GLN A 109 0.42 17.18 3.97
N LYS A 110 0.68 18.27 3.23
CA LYS A 110 0.57 18.27 1.76
C LYS A 110 1.50 17.25 1.10
N ILE A 111 2.75 17.17 1.57
CA ILE A 111 3.73 16.22 1.06
C ILE A 111 3.30 14.77 1.37
N MET A 112 2.78 14.51 2.59
CA MET A 112 2.23 13.21 2.96
C MET A 112 1.03 12.83 2.10
N LEU A 113 0.11 13.76 1.84
CA LEU A 113 -1.04 13.54 0.95
C LEU A 113 -0.60 13.18 -0.47
N ASP A 114 0.41 13.88 -1.00
CA ASP A 114 0.99 13.57 -2.31
C ASP A 114 1.62 12.17 -2.33
N PHE A 115 2.37 11.80 -1.29
CA PHE A 115 2.97 10.47 -1.14
C PHE A 115 1.90 9.37 -1.06
N VAL A 116 0.85 9.56 -0.24
CA VAL A 116 -0.28 8.63 -0.13
C VAL A 116 -0.97 8.46 -1.47
N VAL A 117 -1.19 9.55 -2.23
CA VAL A 117 -1.82 9.45 -3.55
C VAL A 117 -0.96 8.66 -4.53
N ILE A 118 0.34 8.91 -4.57
CA ILE A 118 1.26 8.26 -5.51
C ILE A 118 1.38 6.76 -5.20
N PHE A 119 1.70 6.41 -3.97
CA PHE A 119 1.98 5.02 -3.58
C PHE A 119 0.75 4.25 -3.10
N GLY A 120 -0.34 4.93 -2.77
CA GLY A 120 -1.60 4.30 -2.37
C GLY A 120 -2.30 3.63 -3.55
N TRP A 121 -2.21 4.17 -4.78
CA TRP A 121 -2.63 3.45 -6.00
C TRP A 121 -1.81 2.17 -6.19
N LEU A 122 -0.49 2.25 -5.99
CA LEU A 122 0.39 1.10 -6.12
C LEU A 122 0.00 0.00 -5.12
N GLY A 123 -0.20 0.38 -3.84
CA GLY A 123 -0.71 -0.54 -2.83
C GLY A 123 -2.07 -1.11 -3.20
N ALA A 124 -3.03 -0.28 -3.58
CA ALA A 124 -4.40 -0.71 -3.84
C ALA A 124 -4.55 -1.60 -5.08
N PHE A 125 -3.73 -1.39 -6.13
CA PHE A 125 -3.82 -2.14 -7.39
C PHE A 125 -2.72 -3.18 -7.55
N LEU A 126 -1.44 -2.76 -7.51
CA LEU A 126 -0.35 -3.72 -7.63
C LEU A 126 -0.32 -4.66 -6.42
N GLY A 127 -0.58 -4.15 -5.22
CA GLY A 127 -0.58 -4.95 -4.01
C GLY A 127 -1.66 -6.04 -3.96
N THR A 128 -2.85 -5.77 -4.50
CA THR A 128 -3.98 -6.69 -4.42
C THR A 128 -4.11 -7.57 -5.65
N TYR A 129 -3.99 -7.02 -6.86
CA TYR A 129 -4.16 -7.80 -8.09
C TYR A 129 -2.88 -8.52 -8.49
N PHE A 130 -1.71 -7.89 -8.36
CA PHE A 130 -0.47 -8.39 -8.96
C PHE A 130 0.52 -9.00 -7.96
N ALA A 131 0.54 -8.53 -6.72
CA ALA A 131 1.38 -9.02 -5.63
C ALA A 131 0.59 -9.95 -4.68
N ALA A 132 -0.25 -10.80 -5.26
CA ALA A 132 -1.16 -11.73 -4.58
C ALA A 132 -0.46 -12.95 -3.93
N ASN A 133 0.81 -12.82 -3.50
CA ASN A 133 1.60 -13.93 -2.96
C ASN A 133 0.91 -14.58 -1.75
N ILE A 134 0.27 -13.78 -0.88
CA ILE A 134 -0.47 -14.30 0.28
C ILE A 134 -1.57 -15.31 -0.11
N TYR A 135 -2.21 -15.13 -1.27
CA TYR A 135 -3.23 -16.03 -1.80
C TYR A 135 -2.65 -17.34 -2.37
N SER A 136 -1.33 -17.43 -2.54
CA SER A 136 -0.65 -18.63 -3.04
C SER A 136 -0.43 -19.68 -1.94
N TYR A 137 -0.49 -19.28 -0.67
CA TYR A 137 -0.24 -20.18 0.46
C TYR A 137 -1.24 -20.02 1.61
N VAL A 138 -2.20 -19.09 1.50
CA VAL A 138 -3.28 -18.89 2.48
C VAL A 138 -4.61 -18.79 1.72
N PRO A 139 -5.68 -19.45 2.21
CA PRO A 139 -6.98 -19.36 1.57
C PRO A 139 -7.57 -17.94 1.53
N VAL A 140 -8.41 -17.67 0.54
CA VAL A 140 -9.00 -16.35 0.25
C VAL A 140 -9.83 -15.80 1.41
N ILE A 141 -10.51 -16.69 2.16
CA ILE A 141 -11.28 -16.34 3.36
C ILE A 141 -10.50 -16.79 4.60
N HIS A 142 -9.39 -16.12 4.89
CA HIS A 142 -8.60 -16.37 6.09
C HIS A 142 -8.28 -15.04 6.76
N PHE A 143 -8.04 -15.02 8.07
CA PHE A 143 -7.77 -13.78 8.77
C PHE A 143 -6.63 -12.97 8.12
N ARG A 144 -5.53 -13.63 7.75
CA ARG A 144 -4.36 -12.95 7.14
C ARG A 144 -4.67 -12.34 5.77
N THR A 145 -5.42 -13.04 4.92
CA THR A 145 -5.82 -12.54 3.59
C THR A 145 -6.82 -11.40 3.70
N ILE A 146 -7.81 -11.52 4.58
CA ILE A 146 -8.80 -10.46 4.86
C ILE A 146 -8.13 -9.22 5.48
N ASN A 147 -7.21 -9.41 6.42
CA ASN A 147 -6.48 -8.31 7.06
C ASN A 147 -5.66 -7.52 6.01
N SER A 148 -4.90 -8.23 5.18
CA SER A 148 -4.16 -7.64 4.07
C SER A 148 -5.12 -6.91 3.12
N LEU A 149 -6.18 -7.56 2.66
CA LEU A 149 -7.15 -6.97 1.76
C LEU A 149 -7.76 -5.66 2.29
N ILE A 150 -8.16 -5.62 3.57
CA ILE A 150 -8.73 -4.42 4.19
C ILE A 150 -7.70 -3.28 4.23
N THR A 151 -6.45 -3.55 4.60
CA THR A 151 -5.42 -2.49 4.63
C THR A 151 -5.15 -1.91 3.24
N HIS A 152 -5.11 -2.75 2.21
CA HIS A 152 -5.00 -2.30 0.82
C HIS A 152 -6.24 -1.51 0.35
N ALA A 153 -7.44 -1.97 0.72
CA ALA A 153 -8.69 -1.28 0.43
C ALA A 153 -8.73 0.12 1.05
N LEU A 154 -8.27 0.25 2.30
CA LEU A 154 -8.20 1.53 3.00
C LEU A 154 -7.16 2.47 2.35
N ALA A 155 -6.04 1.96 1.85
CA ALA A 155 -5.07 2.74 1.08
C ALA A 155 -5.68 3.25 -0.24
N GLY A 156 -6.44 2.40 -0.96
CA GLY A 156 -7.18 2.78 -2.16
C GLY A 156 -8.27 3.82 -1.87
N PHE A 157 -9.04 3.60 -0.81
CA PHE A 157 -10.03 4.56 -0.31
C PHE A 157 -9.38 5.91 -0.01
N ALA A 158 -8.29 5.94 0.77
CA ALA A 158 -7.58 7.17 1.14
C ALA A 158 -7.11 7.93 -0.10
N THR A 159 -6.55 7.21 -1.06
CA THR A 159 -6.09 7.77 -2.34
C THR A 159 -7.22 8.44 -3.11
N VAL A 160 -8.33 7.73 -3.33
CA VAL A 160 -9.50 8.26 -4.05
C VAL A 160 -10.13 9.43 -3.29
N TYR A 161 -10.26 9.32 -1.97
CA TYR A 161 -10.75 10.38 -1.10
C TYR A 161 -9.94 11.66 -1.28
N ILE A 162 -8.61 11.59 -1.16
CA ILE A 162 -7.70 12.75 -1.25
C ILE A 162 -7.78 13.41 -2.62
N ILE A 163 -7.88 12.63 -3.70
CA ILE A 163 -8.04 13.14 -5.06
C ILE A 163 -9.39 13.86 -5.21
N LYS A 164 -10.48 13.25 -4.73
CA LYS A 164 -11.84 13.77 -4.91
C LYS A 164 -12.12 14.98 -4.02
N SER A 165 -11.55 15.04 -2.82
CA SER A 165 -11.57 16.20 -1.94
C SER A 165 -10.66 17.35 -2.40
N LYS A 166 -9.87 17.14 -3.46
CA LYS A 166 -8.86 18.08 -3.97
C LYS A 166 -7.87 18.51 -2.89
N SER A 167 -7.57 17.61 -1.95
CA SER A 167 -6.67 17.88 -0.82
C SER A 167 -5.20 17.69 -1.18
N THR A 168 -4.91 16.92 -2.23
CA THR A 168 -3.55 16.77 -2.76
C THR A 168 -3.08 18.04 -3.45
N SER A 169 -1.79 18.34 -3.33
CA SER A 169 -1.19 19.51 -3.94
C SER A 169 -0.44 19.16 -5.23
N LEU A 170 0.23 18.00 -5.24
CA LEU A 170 1.11 17.49 -6.30
C LEU A 170 1.93 18.61 -6.95
N GLU A 171 2.48 19.52 -6.13
CA GLU A 171 3.24 20.69 -6.60
C GLU A 171 4.67 20.28 -6.98
N LYS A 172 5.27 20.90 -8.01
CA LYS A 172 6.62 20.51 -8.49
C LYS A 172 7.66 20.65 -7.40
N LYS A 173 7.47 21.66 -6.54
CA LYS A 173 8.32 21.92 -5.38
C LYS A 173 8.26 20.82 -4.31
N ASN A 174 7.24 19.95 -4.33
CA ASN A 174 7.11 18.84 -3.39
C ASN A 174 7.85 17.58 -3.87
N ILE A 175 8.14 17.45 -5.17
CA ILE A 175 8.86 16.31 -5.75
C ILE A 175 10.12 15.91 -4.94
N PRO A 176 11.06 16.82 -4.65
CA PRO A 176 12.26 16.44 -3.89
C PRO A 176 11.92 15.96 -2.48
N TYR A 177 10.90 16.53 -1.83
CA TYR A 177 10.50 16.10 -0.49
C TYR A 177 9.80 14.74 -0.50
N THR A 178 8.94 14.47 -1.47
CA THR A 178 8.33 13.15 -1.68
C THR A 178 9.41 12.09 -1.96
N LEU A 179 10.43 12.45 -2.75
CA LEU A 179 11.59 11.59 -2.99
C LEU A 179 12.37 11.33 -1.70
N THR A 180 12.63 12.36 -0.90
CA THR A 180 13.30 12.22 0.40
C THR A 180 12.55 11.24 1.30
N ILE A 181 11.22 11.31 1.36
CA ILE A 181 10.41 10.37 2.17
C ILE A 181 10.58 8.93 1.68
N LEU A 182 10.53 8.71 0.35
CA LEU A 182 10.80 7.39 -0.23
C LEU A 182 12.19 6.90 0.18
N LEU A 183 13.21 7.73 0.04
CA LEU A 183 14.61 7.38 0.36
C LEU A 183 14.81 7.12 1.86
N VAL A 184 14.09 7.83 2.74
CA VAL A 184 14.09 7.55 4.18
C VAL A 184 13.53 6.15 4.45
N PHE A 185 12.41 5.78 3.84
CA PHE A 185 11.87 4.42 3.99
C PHE A 185 12.78 3.35 3.37
N VAL A 186 13.41 3.62 2.22
CA VAL A 186 14.43 2.74 1.62
C VAL A 186 15.59 2.54 2.59
N PHE A 187 16.10 3.60 3.20
CA PHE A 187 17.18 3.51 4.17
C PHE A 187 16.78 2.67 5.39
N LEU A 188 15.58 2.90 5.94
CA LEU A 188 15.04 2.10 7.04
C LEU A 188 14.87 0.62 6.65
N ALA A 189 14.39 0.35 5.43
CA ALA A 189 14.25 -1.01 4.91
C ALA A 189 15.61 -1.70 4.73
N LEU A 190 16.64 -0.99 4.25
CA LEU A 190 18.00 -1.53 4.15
C LEU A 190 18.58 -1.87 5.52
N LEU A 191 18.38 -1.01 6.52
CA LEU A 191 18.78 -1.29 7.91
C LEU A 191 18.04 -2.49 8.47
N ALA A 192 16.72 -2.53 8.32
CA ALA A 192 15.90 -3.65 8.79
C ALA A 192 16.28 -4.97 8.10
N ASN A 193 16.54 -4.96 6.80
CA ASN A 193 17.00 -6.13 6.05
C ASN A 193 18.40 -6.61 6.49
N LYS A 194 19.24 -5.73 7.06
CA LYS A 194 20.53 -6.11 7.64
C LYS A 194 20.36 -6.75 9.02
N ILE A 195 19.44 -6.23 9.83
CA ILE A 195 19.14 -6.73 11.18
C ILE A 195 18.36 -8.05 11.11
N TYR A 196 17.45 -8.17 10.15
CA TYR A 196 16.58 -9.33 9.94
C TYR A 196 16.79 -9.92 8.52
N PRO A 197 17.84 -10.71 8.29
CA PRO A 197 18.21 -11.19 6.95
C PRO A 197 17.17 -12.09 6.27
N SER A 198 16.28 -12.72 7.04
CA SER A 198 15.16 -13.50 6.51
C SER A 198 14.13 -12.62 5.80
N GLN A 199 14.10 -11.32 6.10
CA GLN A 199 13.18 -10.35 5.51
C GLN A 199 13.68 -9.76 4.20
N ASN A 200 12.74 -9.21 3.45
CA ASN A 200 12.99 -8.54 2.18
C ASN A 200 12.12 -7.30 2.02
N TYR A 201 12.27 -6.37 2.97
CA TYR A 201 11.55 -5.11 2.96
C TYR A 201 11.83 -4.32 1.69
N MET A 202 10.76 -3.74 1.13
CA MET A 202 10.74 -3.05 -0.16
C MET A 202 11.29 -3.86 -1.34
N PHE A 203 11.40 -5.19 -1.21
CA PHE A 203 11.93 -6.08 -2.24
C PHE A 203 13.37 -5.75 -2.66
N LEU A 204 14.18 -5.25 -1.72
CA LEU A 204 15.54 -4.77 -1.99
C LEU A 204 16.59 -5.89 -2.09
N ASN A 205 16.31 -7.09 -1.61
CA ASN A 205 17.25 -8.22 -1.65
C ASN A 205 16.92 -9.26 -2.72
N ARG A 206 15.64 -9.41 -3.05
CA ARG A 206 15.10 -10.39 -4.01
C ARG A 206 13.73 -9.93 -4.51
N SER A 207 13.23 -10.51 -5.61
CA SER A 207 11.96 -10.08 -6.20
C SER A 207 10.71 -10.60 -5.49
N ASP A 208 10.77 -11.75 -4.82
CA ASP A 208 9.65 -12.42 -4.13
C ASP A 208 8.35 -12.53 -4.97
N GLY A 209 8.50 -12.83 -6.26
CA GLY A 209 7.36 -13.00 -7.18
C GLY A 209 6.71 -11.68 -7.63
N THR A 210 7.30 -10.54 -7.30
CA THR A 210 6.86 -9.23 -7.81
C THR A 210 7.42 -8.96 -9.22
N PRO A 211 6.90 -7.94 -9.93
CA PRO A 211 7.46 -7.52 -11.22
C PRO A 211 8.96 -7.13 -11.18
N PHE A 212 9.56 -6.97 -10.00
CA PHE A 212 11.01 -6.76 -9.86
C PHE A 212 11.85 -7.97 -10.29
N TYR A 213 11.25 -9.14 -10.54
CA TYR A 213 11.93 -10.29 -11.14
C TYR A 213 12.58 -9.94 -12.50
N ILE A 214 11.98 -9.03 -13.27
CA ILE A 214 12.59 -8.50 -14.51
C ILE A 214 13.95 -7.85 -14.22
N LEU A 215 14.02 -7.05 -13.14
CA LEU A 215 15.25 -6.36 -12.73
C LEU A 215 16.29 -7.35 -12.22
N GLU A 216 15.86 -8.37 -11.47
CA GLU A 216 16.72 -9.45 -10.97
C GLU A 216 17.40 -10.22 -12.11
N ASN A 217 16.66 -10.54 -13.17
CA ASN A 217 17.21 -11.20 -14.37
C ASN A 217 18.20 -10.32 -15.13
N ILE A 218 17.98 -9.01 -15.21
CA ILE A 218 18.89 -8.07 -15.90
C ILE A 218 20.26 -8.02 -15.21
N VAL A 219 20.29 -8.02 -13.88
CA VAL A 219 21.52 -7.83 -13.10
C VAL A 219 22.25 -9.13 -12.76
N GLN A 220 21.67 -10.28 -13.12
CA GLN A 220 22.29 -11.61 -12.99
C GLN A 220 22.86 -11.86 -11.57
N GLY A 221 22.08 -11.55 -10.54
CA GLY A 221 22.46 -11.80 -9.14
C GLY A 221 23.40 -10.76 -8.50
N LYS A 222 23.77 -9.69 -9.20
CA LYS A 222 24.55 -8.58 -8.59
C LYS A 222 23.67 -7.75 -7.64
N LEU A 223 23.70 -8.09 -6.35
CA LEU A 223 22.83 -7.52 -5.32
C LEU A 223 22.87 -5.98 -5.22
N PHE A 224 24.05 -5.36 -5.35
CA PHE A 224 24.16 -3.90 -5.34
C PHE A 224 23.43 -3.26 -6.53
N SER A 225 23.64 -3.80 -7.74
CA SER A 225 22.95 -3.35 -8.95
C SER A 225 21.45 -3.58 -8.86
N TYR A 226 21.02 -4.73 -8.32
CA TYR A 226 19.61 -5.03 -8.07
C TYR A 226 18.95 -3.97 -7.18
N ARG A 227 19.53 -3.70 -5.99
CA ARG A 227 19.05 -2.67 -5.06
C ARG A 227 18.91 -1.31 -5.72
N LEU A 228 19.94 -0.90 -6.47
CA LEU A 228 19.94 0.38 -7.17
C LEU A 228 18.80 0.44 -8.20
N LEU A 229 18.61 -0.59 -9.02
CA LEU A 229 17.52 -0.64 -10.00
C LEU A 229 16.14 -0.63 -9.36
N VAL A 230 15.94 -1.34 -8.24
CA VAL A 230 14.67 -1.31 -7.51
C VAL A 230 14.37 0.11 -7.02
N ILE A 231 15.34 0.79 -6.37
CA ILE A 231 15.19 2.17 -5.89
C ILE A 231 14.90 3.13 -7.05
N LEU A 232 15.62 2.99 -8.16
CA LEU A 232 15.41 3.79 -9.36
C LEU A 232 14.03 3.55 -9.96
N SER A 233 13.54 2.30 -9.99
CA SER A 233 12.20 1.98 -10.52
C SER A 233 11.08 2.59 -9.68
N MET A 234 11.19 2.58 -8.34
CA MET A 234 10.23 3.22 -7.44
C MET A 234 10.25 4.75 -7.58
N SER A 235 11.46 5.31 -7.75
CA SER A 235 11.65 6.75 -7.98
C SER A 235 11.09 7.17 -9.35
N ALA A 236 11.32 6.36 -10.39
CA ALA A 236 10.81 6.56 -11.73
C ALA A 236 9.28 6.48 -11.75
N TYR A 237 8.68 5.50 -11.06
CA TYR A 237 7.23 5.42 -10.88
C TYR A 237 6.65 6.72 -10.29
N MET A 238 7.27 7.24 -9.24
CA MET A 238 6.86 8.51 -8.63
C MET A 238 6.95 9.68 -9.63
N LEU A 239 8.03 9.77 -10.40
CA LEU A 239 8.22 10.84 -11.41
C LEU A 239 7.23 10.71 -12.58
N VAL A 240 6.95 9.49 -13.03
CA VAL A 240 5.92 9.21 -14.05
C VAL A 240 4.56 9.66 -13.54
N PHE A 241 4.21 9.35 -12.29
CA PHE A 241 2.95 9.79 -11.69
C PHE A 241 2.81 11.32 -11.70
N TYR A 242 3.83 12.04 -11.23
CA TYR A 242 3.85 13.50 -11.30
C TYR A 242 3.70 14.01 -12.74
N SER A 243 4.42 13.41 -13.69
CA SER A 243 4.39 13.79 -15.11
C SER A 243 2.99 13.61 -15.71
N LEU A 244 2.35 12.46 -15.49
CA LEU A 244 0.99 12.18 -15.95
C LEU A 244 -0.02 13.15 -15.34
N TYR A 245 0.09 13.44 -14.05
CA TYR A 245 -0.76 14.43 -13.38
C TYR A 245 -0.64 15.82 -14.03
N TYR A 246 0.59 16.28 -14.32
CA TYR A 246 0.80 17.56 -14.98
C TYR A 246 0.28 17.61 -16.41
N LEU A 247 0.46 16.53 -17.17
CA LEU A 247 -0.09 16.42 -18.52
C LEU A 247 -1.62 16.52 -18.49
N PHE A 248 -2.27 15.78 -17.60
CA PHE A 248 -3.72 15.81 -17.43
C PHE A 248 -4.23 17.21 -17.04
N MET A 249 -3.56 17.87 -16.10
CA MET A 249 -3.91 19.24 -15.69
C MET A 249 -3.68 20.27 -16.81
N ARG A 250 -2.68 20.07 -17.67
CA ARG A 250 -2.43 20.94 -18.83
C ARG A 250 -3.53 20.80 -19.89
N VAL A 251 -3.97 19.57 -20.20
CA VAL A 251 -5.06 19.30 -21.13
C VAL A 251 -6.36 19.96 -20.64
N ARG A 252 -6.71 19.75 -19.37
CA ARG A 252 -7.92 20.33 -18.76
C ARG A 252 -7.94 21.86 -18.76
N LYS A 253 -6.78 22.51 -18.61
CA LYS A 253 -6.67 23.98 -18.73
C LYS A 253 -6.90 24.47 -20.16
N LYS A 254 -6.39 23.73 -21.17
CA LYS A 254 -6.63 24.06 -22.58
C LYS A 254 -8.11 23.96 -22.93
N GLU A 255 -8.78 22.87 -22.57
CA GLU A 255 -10.22 22.69 -22.84
C GLU A 255 -11.08 23.84 -22.28
N LYS A 256 -10.80 24.30 -21.06
CA LYS A 256 -11.48 25.46 -20.47
C LYS A 256 -11.20 26.78 -21.17
N SER A 257 -10.05 26.92 -21.83
CA SER A 257 -9.68 28.13 -22.58
C SER A 257 -10.34 28.18 -23.96
N TYR A 258 -10.82 27.05 -24.49
CA TYR A 258 -11.57 26.98 -25.76
C TYR A 258 -13.09 27.04 -25.57
N SER A 259 -13.58 26.93 -24.32
CA SER A 259 -15.00 27.02 -23.97
C SER A 259 -15.43 28.43 -23.50
N HIS A 260 -14.56 29.43 -23.63
CA HIS A 260 -14.78 30.84 -23.36
C HIS A 260 -14.43 31.65 -24.61
#